data_AF-A0A7S2IFE1-F1
#
_entry.id   AF-A0A7S2IFE1-F1
#
_cell.length_a   1.000
_cell.length_b   1.000
_cell.length_c   1.000
_cell.angle_alpha   90.00
_cell.angle_beta   90.00
_cell.angle_gamma   90.00
#
_symmetry.space_group_name_H-M   'P 1'
#
loop_
_entity.id
_entity.type
_entity.pdbx_description
1 polymer ?
#
loop_
_entity_poly.entity_id
_entity_poly.type
_entity_poly.pdbx_seq_one_letter_code
_entity_poly.pdbx_strand_id
1 'polypeptide(L)'
;IDARTFPVTVHFSRSTDDDYIMAAHKMVRKIHKQLPPGTILIFVTGKHEVHRLCRLIQQSNRRLRAGASADEDQQEDGEEEEEQQNGNELLEASDDEFGGASEEDVKGSAEMADGSAAR
;
A
#
# COMPACT_ATOMS: atom_id res chain seq x y z
N ILE A 1 11.22 -21.03 22.72
CA ILE A 1 11.52 -20.87 21.29
C ILE A 1 12.50 -19.73 21.19
N ASP A 2 13.73 -20.00 20.74
CA ASP A 2 14.79 -19.00 20.60
C ASP A 2 14.80 -18.50 19.14
N ALA A 3 14.67 -17.20 18.93
CA ALA A 3 14.42 -16.63 17.60
C ALA A 3 15.72 -16.38 16.85
N ARG A 4 15.76 -16.75 15.57
CA ARG A 4 16.86 -16.43 14.65
C ARG A 4 16.76 -14.96 14.21
N THR A 5 17.21 -14.03 15.04
CA THR A 5 17.34 -12.61 14.68
C THR A 5 18.79 -12.29 14.33
N PHE A 6 18.99 -11.34 13.41
CA PHE A 6 20.29 -10.75 13.18
C PHE A 6 20.49 -9.56 14.13
N PRO A 7 21.72 -9.26 14.57
CA PRO A 7 21.98 -8.10 15.42
C PRO A 7 21.63 -6.80 14.67
N VAL A 8 20.87 -5.92 15.31
CA VAL A 8 20.46 -4.61 14.76
C VAL A 8 21.09 -3.50 15.59
N THR A 9 21.81 -2.59 14.93
CA THR A 9 22.40 -1.40 15.58
C THR A 9 21.37 -0.28 15.63
N VAL A 10 21.09 0.24 16.83
CA VAL A 10 20.14 1.34 17.04
C VAL A 10 20.87 2.68 17.05
N HIS A 11 20.38 3.65 16.28
CA HIS A 11 20.89 5.01 16.24
C HIS A 11 19.80 6.00 16.66
N PHE A 12 20.13 6.91 17.58
CA PHE A 12 19.23 7.96 18.05
C PHE A 12 19.69 9.35 17.59
N SER A 13 18.73 10.23 17.34
CA SER A 13 19.03 11.66 17.20
C SER A 13 19.40 12.26 18.56
N ARG A 14 20.20 13.34 18.56
CA ARG A 14 20.57 14.07 19.78
C ARG A 14 19.40 14.88 20.36
N SER A 15 18.50 15.34 19.49
CA SER A 15 17.31 16.10 19.83
C SER A 15 16.13 15.61 18.99
N THR A 16 14.93 15.78 19.52
CA THR A 16 13.68 15.51 18.79
C THR A 16 13.32 16.75 17.98
N ASP A 17 13.25 16.61 16.67
CA ASP A 17 12.77 17.67 15.77
C ASP A 17 11.24 17.66 15.76
N ASP A 18 10.61 18.84 15.78
CA ASP A 18 9.15 18.95 15.70
C ASP A 18 8.64 18.43 14.33
N ASP A 19 9.36 18.74 13.25
CA ASP A 19 9.09 18.26 11.90
C ASP A 19 9.76 16.91 11.62
N TYR A 20 9.24 15.83 12.21
CA TYR A 20 9.80 14.49 12.02
C TYR A 20 9.79 14.02 10.56
N ILE A 21 8.89 14.52 9.71
CA ILE A 21 8.87 14.21 8.27
C ILE A 21 10.13 14.76 7.58
N MET A 22 10.55 15.97 7.93
CA MET A 22 11.78 16.57 7.41
C MET A 22 13.02 15.85 7.94
N ALA A 23 13.01 15.51 9.23
CA ALA A 23 14.09 14.75 9.85
C ALA A 23 14.26 13.36 9.21
N ALA A 24 13.15 12.66 8.95
CA ALA A 24 13.14 11.37 8.28
C ALA A 24 13.70 11.47 6.86
N HIS A 25 13.26 12.47 6.07
CA HIS A 25 13.80 12.72 4.73
C HIS A 25 15.31 12.95 4.73
N LYS A 26 15.82 13.75 5.68
CA LYS A 26 17.25 14.00 5.85
C LYS A 26 18.03 12.74 6.19
N MET A 27 17.51 11.91 7.10
CA MET A 27 18.10 10.62 7.45
C MET A 27 18.13 9.65 6.27
N VAL A 28 17.03 9.55 5.52
CA VAL A 28 16.93 8.68 4.34
C VAL A 28 17.95 9.09 3.28
N ARG A 29 18.06 10.39 2.99
CA ARG A 29 19.06 10.91 2.05
C ARG A 29 20.48 10.61 2.51
N LYS A 30 20.75 10.71 3.82
CA LYS A 30 22.06 10.40 4.41
C LYS A 30 22.40 8.92 4.24
N ILE A 31 21.48 8.03 4.60
CA ILE A 31 21.63 6.58 4.46
C ILE A 31 21.84 6.20 2.99
N HIS A 32 21.02 6.72 2.09
CA HIS A 32 21.08 6.42 0.66
C HIS A 32 22.42 6.82 0.01
N LYS A 33 23.09 7.86 0.53
CA LYS A 33 24.39 8.33 0.01
C LYS A 33 25.60 7.68 0.66
N GLN A 34 25.51 7.29 1.92
CA GLN A 34 26.66 6.89 2.73
C GLN A 34 26.78 5.38 2.93
N LEU A 35 25.66 4.64 2.85
CA LEU A 35 25.64 3.20 3.08
C LEU A 35 25.60 2.43 1.75
N PRO A 36 26.08 1.17 1.73
CA PRO A 36 25.98 0.30 0.58
C PRO A 36 24.52 0.09 0.13
N PRO A 37 24.29 -0.35 -1.12
CA PRO A 37 22.95 -0.55 -1.66
C PRO A 37 22.13 -1.53 -0.80
N GLY A 38 20.90 -1.14 -0.50
CA GLY A 38 19.95 -1.89 0.31
C GLY A 38 18.59 -1.20 0.36
N THR A 39 17.62 -1.85 1.00
CA THR A 39 16.27 -1.31 1.19
C THR A 39 16.18 -0.49 2.47
N ILE A 40 15.43 0.60 2.44
CA ILE A 40 15.16 1.45 3.61
C ILE A 40 13.67 1.34 3.93
N LEU A 41 13.35 1.01 5.18
CA LEU A 41 11.99 1.00 5.71
C LEU A 41 11.79 2.21 6.62
N ILE A 42 10.73 2.99 6.38
CA ILE A 42 10.41 4.20 7.13
C ILE A 42 9.01 4.03 7.71
N PHE A 43 8.86 4.39 8.98
CA PHE A 43 7.57 4.38 9.68
C PHE A 43 7.10 5.83 9.89
N VAL A 44 5.84 6.10 9.51
CA VAL A 44 5.14 7.37 9.69
C VAL A 44 3.71 7.08 10.20
N THR A 45 2.98 8.09 10.65
CA THR A 45 1.73 7.88 11.41
C THR A 45 0.48 7.82 10.53
N GLY A 46 0.49 8.44 9.34
CA GLY A 46 -0.71 8.50 8.48
C GLY A 46 -0.43 8.51 6.97
N LYS A 47 -1.50 8.24 6.18
CA LYS A 47 -1.46 8.21 4.70
C LYS A 47 -0.94 9.52 4.11
N HIS A 48 -1.44 10.66 4.59
CA HIS A 48 -1.03 11.97 4.09
C HIS A 48 0.49 12.18 4.22
N GLU A 49 1.06 11.73 5.33
CA GLU A 49 2.50 11.82 5.60
C GLU A 49 3.33 10.93 4.71
N VAL A 50 2.84 9.70 4.44
CA VAL A 50 3.46 8.78 3.48
C VAL A 50 3.58 9.45 2.12
N HIS A 51 2.48 10.06 1.64
CA HIS A 51 2.44 10.71 0.33
C HIS A 51 3.40 11.91 0.28
N ARG A 52 3.37 12.78 1.31
CA ARG A 52 4.27 13.93 1.44
C ARG A 52 5.74 13.51 1.42
N LEU A 53 6.13 12.53 2.24
CA LEU A 53 7.50 12.04 2.31
C LEU A 53 7.96 11.41 0.98
N CYS A 54 7.08 10.65 0.32
CA CYS A 54 7.36 10.04 -0.97
C CYS A 54 7.67 11.11 -2.04
N ARG A 55 6.86 12.17 -2.12
CA ARG A 55 7.09 13.31 -3.03
C ARG A 55 8.45 13.96 -2.78
N LEU A 56 8.78 14.25 -1.53
CA LEU A 56 10.05 14.87 -1.13
C LEU A 56 11.28 14.02 -1.48
N ILE A 57 11.20 12.70 -1.27
CA ILE A 57 12.28 11.78 -1.61
C ILE A 57 12.47 11.74 -3.14
N GLN A 58 11.37 11.55 -3.89
CA GLN A 58 11.41 11.49 -5.35
C GLN A 58 11.97 12.76 -5.98
N GLN A 59 11.47 13.93 -5.57
CA GLN A 59 11.93 15.22 -6.09
C GLN A 59 13.43 15.40 -5.85
N SER A 60 13.91 15.07 -4.64
CA SER A 60 15.32 15.21 -4.32
C SER A 60 16.23 14.24 -5.07
N ASN A 61 15.78 13.01 -5.31
CA ASN A 61 16.54 12.02 -6.07
C ASN A 61 16.57 12.34 -7.57
N ARG A 62 15.52 12.99 -8.11
CA ARG A 62 15.53 13.49 -9.49
C ARG A 62 16.53 14.63 -9.68
N ARG A 63 16.61 15.58 -8.74
CA ARG A 63 17.60 16.67 -8.78
C ARG A 63 19.05 16.17 -8.79
N LEU A 64 19.33 15.05 -8.10
CA LEU A 64 20.64 14.39 -8.15
C LEU A 64 20.97 13.80 -9.54
N ARG A 65 19.95 13.44 -10.33
CA ARG A 65 20.12 12.88 -11.67
C ARG A 65 20.16 13.93 -12.78
N ALA A 66 19.51 15.07 -12.57
CA ALA A 66 19.33 16.10 -13.61
C ALA A 66 20.48 17.13 -13.71
N GLY A 67 21.41 17.18 -12.75
CA GLY A 67 22.55 18.10 -12.79
C GLY A 67 22.16 19.53 -12.41
N ALA A 68 22.69 19.98 -11.26
CA ALA A 68 23.06 21.34 -10.85
C ALA A 68 22.51 22.61 -11.57
N SER A 69 21.24 22.68 -11.99
CA SER A 69 20.61 23.93 -12.43
C SER A 69 19.09 23.89 -12.27
N ALA A 70 18.60 24.22 -11.08
CA ALA A 70 17.25 24.75 -10.80
C ALA A 70 17.16 24.96 -9.28
N ASP A 71 17.66 26.10 -8.84
CA ASP A 71 17.21 26.72 -7.60
C ASP A 71 15.76 27.19 -7.78
N GLU A 72 15.03 27.18 -6.66
CA GLU A 72 13.63 27.57 -6.50
C GLU A 72 12.61 26.55 -7.01
N ASP A 73 11.94 25.89 -6.07
CA ASP A 73 10.48 25.91 -6.08
C ASP A 73 9.96 25.75 -4.66
N GLN A 74 9.13 26.72 -4.33
CA GLN A 74 8.52 26.97 -3.05
C GLN A 74 7.50 25.88 -2.70
N GLN A 75 7.19 25.86 -1.42
CA GLN A 75 6.07 25.16 -0.81
C GLN A 75 4.79 25.22 -1.66
N GLU A 76 4.35 24.07 -2.14
CA GLU A 76 2.95 23.82 -2.48
C GLU A 76 2.41 22.83 -1.44
N ASP A 77 1.84 23.39 -0.38
CA ASP A 77 0.79 22.72 0.38
C ASP A 77 -0.43 22.60 -0.54
N GLY A 78 -0.38 21.60 -1.42
CA GLY A 78 -1.53 21.16 -2.21
C GLY A 78 -2.36 20.23 -1.36
N GLU A 79 -3.41 20.78 -0.76
CA GLU A 79 -4.59 20.03 -0.33
C GLU A 79 -5.08 19.23 -1.55
N GLU A 80 -4.90 17.91 -1.54
CA GLU A 80 -5.63 17.05 -2.46
C GLU A 80 -7.03 16.89 -1.87
N GLU A 81 -7.93 17.79 -2.28
CA GLU A 81 -9.37 17.57 -2.21
C GLU A 81 -9.69 16.31 -3.03
N GLU A 82 -10.06 15.22 -2.34
CA GLU A 82 -10.61 14.04 -2.99
C GLU A 82 -12.06 14.36 -3.44
N GLU A 83 -12.23 14.96 -4.62
CA GLU A 83 -13.51 15.02 -5.33
C GLU A 83 -13.46 14.26 -6.65
N GLN A 84 -13.89 13.00 -6.64
CA GLN A 84 -14.46 12.31 -7.81
C GLN A 84 -15.63 11.42 -7.38
N GLN A 85 -16.75 12.04 -7.00
CA GLN A 85 -18.06 11.43 -7.20
C GLN A 85 -18.64 12.04 -8.47
N ASN A 86 -18.58 11.31 -9.59
CA ASN A 86 -19.53 11.38 -10.71
C ASN A 86 -19.14 10.33 -11.75
N GLY A 87 -19.40 9.06 -11.40
CA GLY A 87 -19.46 7.95 -12.34
C GLY A 87 -20.88 7.39 -12.33
N ASN A 88 -21.82 8.10 -12.95
CA ASN A 88 -22.96 7.41 -13.51
C ASN A 88 -22.38 6.61 -14.68
N GLU A 89 -22.28 5.29 -14.50
CA GLU A 89 -22.46 4.30 -15.57
C GLU A 89 -22.57 2.92 -14.92
N LEU A 90 -23.84 2.51 -14.82
CA LEU A 90 -24.35 1.15 -14.90
C LEU A 90 -23.33 0.12 -15.45
N LEU A 91 -22.83 -0.75 -14.59
CA LEU A 91 -22.28 -2.04 -15.00
C LEU A 91 -22.71 -3.12 -14.01
N GLU A 92 -23.20 -4.19 -14.60
CA GLU A 92 -24.13 -5.17 -14.06
C GLU A 92 -23.51 -6.08 -13.00
N ALA A 93 -24.36 -6.55 -12.09
CA ALA A 93 -24.04 -7.57 -11.12
C ALA A 93 -23.44 -8.80 -11.81
N SER A 94 -22.20 -9.14 -11.44
CA SER A 94 -21.68 -10.49 -11.55
C SER A 94 -21.29 -10.91 -10.15
N ASP A 95 -22.14 -11.75 -9.56
CA ASP A 95 -21.89 -12.51 -8.34
C ASP A 95 -20.63 -13.37 -8.54
N ASP A 96 -19.48 -12.90 -8.05
CA ASP A 96 -18.33 -13.78 -7.76
C ASP A 96 -18.51 -14.35 -6.35
N GLU A 97 -19.33 -15.41 -6.28
CA GLU A 97 -19.58 -16.22 -5.08
C GLU A 97 -18.29 -16.94 -4.66
N PHE A 98 -17.60 -16.38 -3.66
CA PHE A 98 -16.51 -17.03 -2.94
C PHE A 98 -17.09 -18.19 -2.11
N GLY A 99 -16.91 -19.40 -2.60
CA GLY A 99 -17.45 -20.62 -2.00
C GLY A 99 -16.94 -20.93 -0.59
N GLY A 100 -17.81 -21.58 0.18
CA GLY A 100 -17.40 -22.42 1.31
C GLY A 100 -18.39 -22.47 2.47
N ALA A 101 -19.41 -23.33 2.37
CA ALA A 101 -19.77 -24.32 3.40
C ALA A 101 -21.05 -25.08 2.97
N SER A 102 -20.89 -26.39 2.76
CA SER A 102 -21.95 -27.37 2.53
C SER A 102 -22.68 -27.71 3.84
N GLU A 103 -24.01 -27.58 3.86
CA GLU A 103 -24.87 -28.22 4.86
C GLU A 103 -26.08 -28.89 4.17
N GLU A 104 -25.95 -30.20 3.98
CA GLU A 104 -26.94 -31.28 4.19
C GLU A 104 -28.38 -31.12 3.65
N ASP A 105 -28.60 -31.58 2.40
CA ASP A 105 -29.93 -31.90 1.87
C ASP A 105 -30.48 -33.22 2.43
N VAL A 106 -31.53 -33.10 3.25
CA VAL A 106 -32.36 -34.22 3.72
C VAL A 106 -33.34 -34.66 2.62
N LYS A 107 -33.00 -35.79 2.00
CA LYS A 107 -33.86 -36.93 1.61
C LYS A 107 -35.29 -36.65 1.10
N GLY A 108 -35.53 -36.96 -0.17
CA GLY A 108 -36.86 -37.24 -0.72
C GLY A 108 -36.83 -37.97 -2.07
N SER A 109 -36.72 -39.31 -2.05
CA SER A 109 -36.84 -40.19 -3.22
C SER A 109 -38.30 -40.42 -3.61
N ALA A 110 -38.60 -40.40 -4.92
CA ALA A 110 -39.58 -41.26 -5.62
C ALA A 110 -39.44 -41.02 -7.13
N GLU A 111 -38.62 -41.83 -7.82
CA GLU A 111 -39.03 -42.96 -8.66
C GLU A 111 -39.54 -42.58 -10.06
N MET A 112 -38.71 -42.89 -11.07
CA MET A 112 -39.09 -43.03 -12.46
C MET A 112 -39.32 -44.52 -12.76
N ALA A 113 -40.41 -44.85 -13.44
CA ALA A 113 -40.52 -46.09 -14.19
C ALA A 113 -41.29 -45.83 -15.49
N ASP A 114 -40.53 -45.83 -16.59
CA ASP A 114 -41.01 -46.19 -17.93
C ASP A 114 -41.49 -47.64 -17.90
N GLY A 115 -42.58 -47.91 -18.61
CA GLY A 115 -43.28 -49.19 -18.59
C GLY A 115 -44.21 -49.33 -19.79
N SER A 116 -43.65 -49.34 -20.99
CA SER A 116 -44.28 -49.89 -22.19
C SER A 116 -44.64 -51.37 -22.01
N ALA A 117 -45.91 -51.76 -22.13
CA ALA A 117 -46.38 -52.94 -22.88
C ALA A 117 -47.89 -53.23 -22.74
N ALA A 118 -48.44 -53.69 -23.87
CA ALA A 118 -49.53 -54.67 -24.04
C ALA A 118 -51.01 -54.20 -24.14
N ARG A 119 -51.44 -54.18 -25.43
CA ARG A 119 -52.73 -54.65 -26.00
C ARG A 119 -54.02 -53.90 -25.71
#